data_AF-M0M0V1-F1
#
_entry.id   AF-M0M0V1-F1
#
_cell.length_a   1.000
_cell.length_b   1.000
_cell.length_c   1.000
_cell.angle_alpha   90.00
_cell.angle_beta   90.00
_cell.angle_gamma   90.00
#
_symmetry.space_group_name_H-M   'P 1'
#
loop_
_entity.id
_entity.type
_entity.pdbx_description
1 polymer ?
#
loop_
_entity_poly.entity_id
_entity_poly.type
_entity_poly.pdbx_seq_one_letter_code
_entity_poly.pdbx_strand_id
1 'polypeptide(L)'
;MFQPADIIDYEAQALEQYSDAVRPKGYVRESSDGRKLTVYTDLDGLEVEPFDGDIYELGKRTSHAHTGMHGLHHDIGAVRVICTNGMVSFDAEKHFSQTHSEPLNYALFEHAYDSIVSGVADVEDRIQAAADQELVNRDEALLVLTDLGIDAYLPVDDPLDTLRDALETELDAYQDQPTLYDTYNAATRALTHADGMDADNRTRGLEQAARLLDREGDVPDATELGRRAVEHRVDQYTADAEIDPYWDGEEETLQTLIEAHGDGG
;
A
#
# COMPACT_ATOMS: atom_id res chain seq x y z
N MET A 1 -1.15 -12.83 26.77
CA MET A 1 -0.29 -13.50 25.75
C MET A 1 -1.20 -14.34 24.90
N PHE A 2 -1.39 -13.93 23.64
CA PHE A 2 -2.32 -14.58 22.71
C PHE A 2 -1.69 -15.88 22.19
N GLN A 3 -2.45 -16.97 22.16
CA GLN A 3 -2.00 -18.18 21.49
C GLN A 3 -2.43 -18.12 20.01
N PRO A 4 -1.60 -18.59 19.07
CA PRO A 4 -1.98 -18.68 17.67
C PRO A 4 -3.31 -19.41 17.43
N ALA A 5 -3.58 -20.46 18.21
CA ALA A 5 -4.84 -21.20 18.14
C ALA A 5 -6.06 -20.35 18.52
N ASP A 6 -5.95 -19.52 19.57
CA ASP A 6 -7.04 -18.65 20.00
C ASP A 6 -7.36 -17.58 18.94
N ILE A 7 -6.33 -17.06 18.27
CA ILE A 7 -6.48 -16.09 17.16
C ILE A 7 -7.20 -16.73 15.98
N ILE A 8 -6.81 -17.95 15.58
CA ILE A 8 -7.44 -18.69 14.48
C ILE A 8 -8.90 -19.04 14.81
N ASP A 9 -9.19 -19.45 16.04
CA ASP A 9 -10.56 -19.75 16.47
C ASP A 9 -11.45 -18.49 16.46
N TYR A 10 -10.90 -17.34 16.84
CA TYR A 10 -11.64 -16.06 16.82
C TYR A 10 -11.86 -15.56 15.39
N GLU A 11 -10.88 -15.73 14.50
CA GLU A 11 -11.08 -15.48 13.05
C GLU A 11 -12.21 -16.34 12.49
N ALA A 12 -12.16 -17.65 12.73
CA ALA A 12 -13.17 -18.59 12.21
C ALA A 12 -14.57 -18.25 12.73
N GLN A 13 -14.71 -17.94 14.02
CA GLN A 13 -16.00 -17.57 14.62
C GLN A 13 -16.54 -16.25 14.09
N ALA A 14 -15.70 -15.23 13.89
CA ALA A 14 -16.14 -13.94 13.34
C ALA A 14 -16.59 -14.10 11.88
N LEU A 15 -15.86 -14.90 11.12
CA LEU A 15 -16.13 -15.20 9.71
C LEU A 15 -17.41 -16.03 9.50
N GLU A 16 -17.72 -16.96 10.40
CA GLU A 16 -18.96 -17.76 10.34
C GLU A 16 -20.22 -16.88 10.27
N GLN A 17 -20.20 -15.70 10.89
CA GLN A 17 -21.34 -14.76 10.88
C GLN A 17 -21.66 -14.22 9.48
N TYR A 18 -20.66 -14.22 8.59
CA TYR A 18 -20.76 -13.72 7.22
C TYR A 18 -20.73 -14.85 6.18
N SER A 19 -20.76 -16.11 6.60
CA SER A 19 -20.65 -17.29 5.73
C SER A 19 -21.75 -17.40 4.65
N ASP A 20 -22.89 -16.73 4.84
CA ASP A 20 -23.96 -16.62 3.85
C ASP A 20 -23.71 -15.53 2.79
N ALA A 21 -22.86 -14.54 3.08
CA ALA A 21 -22.57 -13.39 2.22
C ALA A 21 -21.23 -13.51 1.48
N VAL A 22 -20.24 -14.15 2.09
CA VAL A 22 -18.88 -14.28 1.55
C VAL A 22 -18.36 -15.70 1.65
N ARG A 23 -17.51 -16.10 0.71
CA ARG A 23 -16.79 -17.38 0.80
C ARG A 23 -15.31 -17.12 1.10
N PRO A 24 -14.87 -17.42 2.34
CA PRO A 24 -13.50 -17.15 2.69
C PRO A 24 -12.52 -18.10 2.01
N LYS A 25 -11.45 -17.54 1.47
CA LYS A 25 -10.23 -18.26 1.07
C LYS A 25 -9.04 -17.64 1.79
N GLY A 26 -7.94 -18.37 1.93
CA GLY A 26 -6.81 -17.80 2.66
C GLY A 26 -5.70 -18.77 3.00
N TYR A 27 -4.72 -18.25 3.72
CA TYR A 27 -3.62 -19.05 4.26
C TYR A 27 -3.21 -18.57 5.65
N VAL A 28 -2.60 -19.49 6.38
CA VAL A 28 -1.99 -19.21 7.68
C VAL A 28 -0.50 -19.46 7.54
N ARG A 29 0.32 -18.51 7.97
CA ARG A 29 1.76 -18.62 8.03
C ARG A 29 2.23 -18.39 9.46
N GLU A 30 2.90 -19.38 10.02
CA GLU A 30 3.56 -19.29 11.31
C GLU A 30 5.07 -19.25 11.12
N SER A 31 5.78 -18.42 11.89
CA SER A 31 7.25 -18.46 11.88
C SER A 31 7.76 -19.77 12.47
N SER A 32 8.96 -20.18 12.06
CA SER A 32 9.59 -21.43 12.52
C SER A 32 9.83 -21.49 14.04
N ASP A 33 9.85 -20.35 14.71
CA ASP A 33 9.97 -20.24 16.17
C ASP A 33 8.63 -20.04 16.89
N GLY A 34 7.50 -20.11 16.18
CA GLY A 34 6.14 -19.94 16.70
C GLY A 34 5.87 -18.53 17.21
N ARG A 35 6.75 -17.57 16.92
CA ARG A 35 6.67 -16.21 17.47
C ARG A 35 5.88 -15.24 16.61
N LYS A 36 5.66 -15.55 15.34
CA LYS A 36 4.86 -14.74 14.42
C LYS A 36 3.78 -15.60 13.78
N LEU A 37 2.59 -15.04 13.67
CA LEU A 37 1.47 -15.61 12.96
C LEU A 37 0.93 -14.56 11.99
N THR A 38 0.72 -14.95 10.75
CA THR A 38 -0.01 -14.16 9.75
C THR A 38 -1.15 -15.01 9.24
N VAL A 39 -2.37 -14.51 9.37
CA VAL A 39 -3.58 -15.07 8.76
C VAL A 39 -3.99 -14.12 7.65
N TYR A 40 -4.13 -14.64 6.44
CA TYR A 40 -4.69 -13.90 5.32
C TYR A 40 -6.03 -14.53 4.97
N THR A 41 -7.07 -13.71 4.83
CA THR A 41 -8.43 -14.13 4.51
C THR A 41 -9.00 -13.23 3.42
N ASP A 42 -9.16 -13.79 2.24
CA ASP A 42 -9.86 -13.24 1.10
C ASP A 42 -11.35 -13.57 1.20
N LEU A 43 -12.22 -12.64 0.84
CA LEU A 43 -13.67 -12.77 0.96
C LEU A 43 -14.32 -12.78 -0.43
N ASP A 44 -14.31 -13.94 -1.09
CA ASP A 44 -14.98 -14.12 -2.38
C ASP A 44 -16.43 -13.60 -2.31
N GLY A 45 -16.81 -12.75 -3.26
CA GLY A 45 -18.15 -12.16 -3.38
C GLY A 45 -18.28 -10.71 -2.91
N LEU A 46 -17.21 -10.14 -2.35
CA LEU A 46 -17.07 -8.69 -2.14
C LEU A 46 -16.03 -8.14 -3.10
N GLU A 47 -16.51 -7.52 -4.17
CA GLU A 47 -15.69 -6.90 -5.21
C GLU A 47 -16.02 -5.41 -5.31
N VAL A 48 -15.01 -4.58 -5.58
CA VAL A 48 -15.17 -3.19 -6.00
C VAL A 48 -14.65 -3.04 -7.43
N GLU A 49 -15.29 -2.17 -8.20
CA GLU A 49 -14.88 -1.87 -9.59
C GLU A 49 -14.81 -0.34 -9.76
N PRO A 50 -13.73 0.30 -9.28
CA PRO A 50 -13.60 1.76 -9.33
C PRO A 50 -13.60 2.30 -10.77
N PHE A 51 -13.08 1.50 -11.71
CA PHE A 51 -13.07 1.75 -13.15
C PHE A 51 -13.55 0.51 -13.90
N ASP A 52 -14.23 0.70 -15.03
CA ASP A 52 -14.76 -0.39 -15.87
C ASP A 52 -13.65 -1.37 -16.27
N GLY A 53 -13.79 -2.63 -15.86
CA GLY A 53 -12.82 -3.70 -16.07
C GLY A 53 -11.71 -3.82 -15.02
N ASP A 54 -11.69 -2.96 -14.00
CA ASP A 54 -10.68 -2.95 -12.94
C ASP A 54 -11.26 -3.42 -11.60
N ILE A 55 -11.28 -4.73 -11.41
CA ILE A 55 -11.92 -5.38 -10.26
C ILE A 55 -10.93 -5.55 -9.12
N TYR A 56 -11.36 -5.23 -7.90
CA TYR A 56 -10.64 -5.56 -6.67
C TYR A 56 -11.48 -6.46 -5.76
N GLU A 57 -10.87 -7.55 -5.27
CA GLU A 57 -11.45 -8.46 -4.28
C GLU A 57 -11.13 -7.97 -2.86
N LEU A 58 -12.14 -7.76 -2.01
CA LEU A 58 -11.91 -7.31 -0.63
C LEU A 58 -11.44 -8.45 0.28
N GLY A 59 -10.51 -8.15 1.18
CA GLY A 59 -9.92 -9.12 2.09
C GLY A 59 -9.49 -8.53 3.44
N LYS A 60 -9.07 -9.43 4.33
CA LYS A 60 -8.56 -9.15 5.67
C LYS A 60 -7.21 -9.81 5.89
N ARG A 61 -6.30 -9.13 6.58
CA ARG A 61 -5.05 -9.72 7.06
C ARG A 61 -4.92 -9.50 8.56
N THR A 62 -4.63 -10.57 9.27
CA THR A 62 -4.37 -10.54 10.71
C THR A 62 -2.93 -10.94 10.97
N SER A 63 -2.17 -10.04 11.60
CA SER A 63 -0.76 -10.25 11.90
C SER A 63 -0.51 -10.19 13.40
N HIS A 64 0.29 -11.12 13.89
CA HIS A 64 0.68 -11.24 15.29
C HIS A 64 2.18 -11.52 15.39
N ALA A 65 2.89 -10.81 16.26
CA ALA A 65 4.32 -10.99 16.46
C ALA A 65 4.74 -10.82 17.93
N HIS A 66 5.54 -11.76 18.44
CA HIS A 66 6.07 -11.76 19.80
C HIS A 66 7.40 -10.98 19.91
N THR A 67 7.52 -9.82 19.27
CA THR A 67 8.75 -9.00 19.29
C THR A 67 8.72 -7.84 20.30
N GLY A 68 7.71 -7.78 21.17
CA GLY A 68 7.70 -6.90 22.35
C GLY A 68 7.17 -5.48 22.12
N MET A 69 6.84 -5.07 20.89
CA MET A 69 6.23 -3.76 20.60
C MET A 69 4.80 -3.82 20.03
N HIS A 70 4.32 -4.98 19.55
CA HIS A 70 3.00 -5.13 18.94
C HIS A 70 2.35 -6.46 19.35
N GLY A 71 1.06 -6.46 19.69
CA GLY A 71 0.30 -7.65 20.08
C GLY A 71 -0.33 -8.34 18.89
N LEU A 72 -1.50 -7.85 18.48
CA LEU A 72 -2.31 -8.33 17.37
C LEU A 72 -2.69 -7.13 16.50
N HIS A 73 -2.62 -7.29 15.19
CA HIS A 73 -3.02 -6.30 14.19
C HIS A 73 -4.01 -6.91 13.23
N HIS A 74 -5.11 -6.20 12.98
CA HIS A 74 -6.02 -6.47 11.87
C HIS A 74 -5.90 -5.34 10.88
N ASP A 75 -5.57 -5.73 9.67
CA ASP A 75 -5.53 -4.87 8.49
C ASP A 75 -6.73 -5.28 7.62
N ILE A 76 -7.41 -4.31 7.01
CA ILE A 76 -8.62 -4.47 6.16
C ILE A 76 -8.36 -3.82 4.81
N GLY A 77 -8.63 -4.50 3.69
CA GLY A 77 -8.24 -3.99 2.38
C GLY A 77 -8.86 -4.60 1.14
N ALA A 78 -8.34 -4.18 -0.03
CA ALA A 78 -8.76 -4.62 -1.36
C ALA A 78 -7.58 -5.21 -2.16
N VAL A 79 -7.85 -6.16 -3.06
CA VAL A 79 -6.89 -6.88 -3.90
C VAL A 79 -7.24 -6.70 -5.38
N ARG A 80 -6.48 -5.89 -6.12
CA ARG A 80 -6.70 -5.67 -7.56
C ARG A 80 -6.42 -6.92 -8.42
N VAL A 81 -7.36 -7.34 -9.26
CA VAL A 81 -7.27 -8.51 -10.14
C VAL A 81 -6.79 -8.08 -11.54
N ILE A 82 -5.50 -7.72 -11.68
CA ILE A 82 -4.99 -7.18 -12.97
C ILE A 82 -4.51 -8.28 -13.95
N CYS A 83 -4.06 -9.43 -13.45
CA CYS A 83 -3.44 -10.45 -14.32
C CYS A 83 -3.85 -11.88 -13.95
N THR A 84 -4.04 -12.72 -14.99
CA THR A 84 -4.37 -14.16 -14.95
C THR A 84 -3.36 -15.06 -14.20
N ASN A 85 -2.36 -14.47 -13.54
CA ASN A 85 -1.31 -15.15 -12.78
C ASN A 85 -1.40 -14.98 -11.25
N GLY A 86 -2.47 -14.38 -10.71
CA GLY A 86 -2.81 -14.47 -9.27
C GLY A 86 -1.82 -13.77 -8.33
N MET A 87 -1.69 -12.45 -8.44
CA MET A 87 -0.92 -11.63 -7.49
C MET A 87 -1.84 -10.84 -6.57
N VAL A 88 -1.47 -10.81 -5.28
CA VAL A 88 -2.24 -10.23 -4.18
C VAL A 88 -1.47 -9.04 -3.62
N SER A 89 -2.10 -7.88 -3.50
CA SER A 89 -1.65 -6.78 -2.65
C SER A 89 -2.73 -6.49 -1.62
N PHE A 90 -2.34 -6.32 -0.36
CA PHE A 90 -3.24 -6.07 0.75
C PHE A 90 -3.18 -4.59 1.12
N ASP A 91 -4.24 -3.83 0.82
CA ASP A 91 -4.31 -2.39 1.09
C ASP A 91 -5.00 -2.09 2.43
N ALA A 92 -4.25 -1.83 3.51
CA ALA A 92 -4.83 -1.69 4.85
C ALA A 92 -5.50 -0.32 5.10
N GLU A 93 -6.80 -0.17 4.82
CA GLU A 93 -7.59 1.05 5.08
C GLU A 93 -7.87 1.30 6.57
N LYS A 94 -8.06 0.23 7.33
CA LYS A 94 -8.36 0.32 8.77
C LYS A 94 -7.45 -0.64 9.52
N HIS A 95 -6.69 -0.07 10.45
CA HIS A 95 -5.85 -0.83 11.36
C HIS A 95 -6.51 -0.90 12.73
N PHE A 96 -6.75 -2.11 13.22
CA PHE A 96 -7.12 -2.35 14.61
C PHE A 96 -5.97 -3.05 15.29
N SER A 97 -5.38 -2.39 16.29
CA SER A 97 -4.27 -2.96 17.05
C SER A 97 -4.68 -3.25 18.48
N GLN A 98 -4.18 -4.37 19.00
CA GLN A 98 -4.28 -4.72 20.40
C GLN A 98 -2.87 -5.00 20.95
N THR A 99 -2.61 -4.53 22.16
CA THR A 99 -1.31 -4.73 22.82
C THR A 99 -1.29 -6.05 23.59
N HIS A 100 -0.10 -6.63 23.84
CA HIS A 100 0.05 -7.87 24.63
C HIS A 100 -0.42 -7.74 26.10
N SER A 101 -0.62 -6.51 26.58
CA SER A 101 -1.13 -6.18 27.91
C SER A 101 -2.64 -6.35 28.05
N GLU A 102 -3.37 -6.53 26.96
CA GLU A 102 -4.84 -6.59 26.94
C GLU A 102 -5.31 -8.04 26.69
N PRO A 103 -6.47 -8.46 27.23
CA PRO A 103 -7.05 -9.78 26.92
C PRO A 103 -7.57 -9.83 25.49
N LEU A 104 -7.37 -10.94 24.77
CA LEU A 104 -7.81 -11.09 23.37
C LEU A 104 -9.28 -10.69 23.21
N ASN A 105 -9.57 -9.70 22.37
CA ASN A 105 -10.91 -9.11 22.27
C ASN A 105 -11.62 -9.57 20.99
N TYR A 106 -12.58 -10.48 21.12
CA TYR A 106 -13.38 -10.99 20.00
C TYR A 106 -14.12 -9.90 19.23
N ALA A 107 -14.60 -8.84 19.91
CA ALA A 107 -15.34 -7.76 19.26
C ALA A 107 -14.49 -6.96 18.24
N LEU A 108 -13.15 -6.98 18.35
CA LEU A 108 -12.26 -6.39 17.34
C LEU A 108 -12.24 -7.19 16.03
N PHE A 109 -12.39 -8.52 16.12
CA PHE A 109 -12.48 -9.39 14.95
C PHE A 109 -13.82 -9.17 14.23
N GLU A 110 -14.92 -9.12 14.98
CA GLU A 110 -16.26 -8.80 14.43
C GLU A 110 -16.29 -7.43 13.76
N HIS A 111 -15.75 -6.40 14.43
CA HIS A 111 -15.71 -5.03 13.90
C HIS A 111 -14.83 -4.91 12.66
N ALA A 112 -13.78 -5.73 12.56
CA ALA A 112 -12.93 -5.75 11.38
C ALA A 112 -13.65 -6.35 10.15
N TYR A 113 -14.43 -7.42 10.33
CA TYR A 113 -15.25 -7.95 9.24
C TYR A 113 -16.44 -7.04 8.88
N ASP A 114 -17.09 -6.43 9.87
CA ASP A 114 -18.18 -5.46 9.64
C ASP A 114 -17.70 -4.23 8.84
N SER A 115 -16.49 -3.77 9.14
CA SER A 115 -15.83 -2.68 8.42
C SER A 115 -15.48 -3.03 6.96
N ILE A 116 -15.18 -4.30 6.64
CA ILE A 116 -14.97 -4.75 5.25
C ILE A 116 -16.29 -4.75 4.50
N VAL A 117 -17.32 -5.39 5.06
CA VAL A 117 -18.63 -5.55 4.42
C VAL A 117 -19.31 -4.19 4.19
N SER A 118 -19.13 -3.25 5.12
CA SER A 118 -19.74 -1.92 5.05
C SER A 118 -18.88 -0.85 4.37
N GLY A 119 -17.59 -1.10 4.14
CA GLY A 119 -16.61 -0.12 3.63
C GLY A 119 -16.39 -0.13 2.11
N VAL A 120 -17.04 -1.05 1.38
CA VAL A 120 -16.91 -1.25 -0.07
C VAL A 120 -17.03 0.07 -0.87
N ALA A 121 -18.07 0.88 -0.58
CA ALA A 121 -18.29 2.14 -1.29
C ALA A 121 -17.24 3.22 -0.94
N ASP A 122 -16.73 3.21 0.30
CA ASP A 122 -15.71 4.16 0.74
C ASP A 122 -14.37 3.90 -0.01
N VAL A 123 -14.08 2.65 -0.36
CA VAL A 123 -12.88 2.25 -1.14
C VAL A 123 -12.96 2.80 -2.57
N GLU A 124 -14.11 2.60 -3.23
CA GLU A 124 -14.34 3.07 -4.61
C GLU A 124 -14.21 4.59 -4.71
N ASP A 125 -14.89 5.32 -3.82
CA ASP A 125 -14.85 6.79 -3.78
C ASP A 125 -13.41 7.31 -3.58
N ARG A 126 -12.59 6.60 -2.79
CA ARG A 126 -11.20 6.99 -2.51
C ARG A 126 -10.26 6.69 -3.66
N ILE A 127 -10.40 5.54 -4.32
CA ILE A 127 -9.61 5.22 -5.52
C ILE A 127 -9.92 6.24 -6.62
N GLN A 128 -11.19 6.58 -6.80
CA GLN A 128 -11.60 7.63 -7.74
C GLN A 128 -11.05 9.00 -7.34
N ALA A 129 -11.13 9.38 -6.06
CA ALA A 129 -10.56 10.63 -5.59
C ALA A 129 -9.03 10.69 -5.75
N ALA A 130 -8.30 9.58 -5.59
CA ALA A 130 -6.86 9.50 -5.85
C ALA A 130 -6.53 9.59 -7.34
N ALA A 131 -7.42 9.11 -8.22
CA ALA A 131 -7.29 9.28 -9.66
C ALA A 131 -7.58 10.73 -10.12
N ASP A 132 -8.29 11.53 -9.32
CA ASP A 132 -8.47 12.97 -9.59
C ASP A 132 -7.29 13.83 -9.08
N GLN A 133 -6.32 13.24 -8.37
CA GLN A 133 -5.17 13.93 -7.80
C GLN A 133 -3.94 13.78 -8.71
N GLU A 134 -3.62 14.81 -9.49
CA GLU A 134 -2.52 14.82 -10.45
C GLU A 134 -1.21 15.37 -9.85
N LEU A 135 -0.10 14.71 -10.19
CA LEU A 135 1.26 15.22 -10.00
C LEU A 135 1.71 15.99 -11.24
N VAL A 136 2.72 16.85 -11.09
CA VAL A 136 3.21 17.75 -12.15
C VAL A 136 3.73 16.97 -13.35
N ASN A 137 4.46 15.87 -13.11
CA ASN A 137 5.00 14.99 -14.13
C ASN A 137 5.49 13.65 -13.54
N ARG A 138 6.05 12.79 -14.40
CA ARG A 138 6.58 11.46 -14.03
C ARG A 138 7.79 11.52 -13.10
N ASP A 139 8.64 12.53 -13.26
CA ASP A 139 9.82 12.71 -12.41
C ASP A 139 9.39 13.04 -10.97
N GLU A 140 8.36 13.87 -10.80
CA GLU A 140 7.76 14.10 -9.49
C GLU A 140 7.15 12.83 -8.90
N ALA A 141 6.44 12.02 -9.69
CA ALA A 141 5.94 10.72 -9.20
C ALA A 141 7.08 9.82 -8.71
N LEU A 142 8.20 9.77 -9.42
CA LEU A 142 9.38 9.02 -8.98
C LEU A 142 9.95 9.57 -7.67
N LEU A 143 10.02 10.90 -7.50
CA LEU A 143 10.42 11.54 -6.25
C LEU A 143 9.47 11.19 -5.11
N VAL A 144 8.16 11.20 -5.34
CA VAL A 144 7.15 10.82 -4.34
C VAL A 144 7.33 9.37 -3.92
N LEU A 145 7.55 8.44 -4.85
CA LEU A 145 7.79 7.03 -4.53
C LEU A 145 9.06 6.81 -3.70
N THR A 146 10.12 7.55 -4.04
CA THR A 146 11.40 7.49 -3.32
C THR A 146 11.30 8.14 -1.94
N ASP A 147 10.57 9.25 -1.82
CA ASP A 147 10.31 9.92 -0.54
C ASP A 147 9.42 9.09 0.39
N LEU A 148 8.48 8.33 -0.18
CA LEU A 148 7.73 7.31 0.55
C LEU A 148 8.62 6.13 0.98
N GLY A 149 9.83 6.00 0.44
CA GLY A 149 10.77 4.94 0.78
C GLY A 149 10.46 3.61 0.11
N ILE A 150 9.76 3.62 -1.04
CA ILE A 150 9.43 2.39 -1.77
C ILE A 150 10.69 1.71 -2.31
N ASP A 151 11.67 2.51 -2.74
CA ASP A 151 12.99 2.08 -3.20
C ASP A 151 13.72 1.18 -2.19
N ALA A 152 13.55 1.43 -0.89
CA ALA A 152 14.18 0.65 0.18
C ALA A 152 13.69 -0.81 0.27
N TYR A 153 12.56 -1.14 -0.36
CA TYR A 153 12.01 -2.51 -0.40
C TYR A 153 12.39 -3.26 -1.68
N LEU A 154 12.89 -2.57 -2.70
CA LEU A 154 13.24 -3.13 -3.99
C LEU A 154 14.63 -3.79 -3.96
N PRO A 155 14.97 -4.60 -4.99
CA PRO A 155 16.30 -5.19 -5.10
C PRO A 155 17.39 -4.11 -5.04
N VAL A 156 18.46 -4.41 -4.30
CA VAL A 156 19.52 -3.44 -3.95
C VAL A 156 20.25 -2.90 -5.18
N ASP A 157 20.31 -3.68 -6.25
CA ASP A 157 21.18 -3.36 -7.38
C ASP A 157 20.61 -2.20 -8.24
N ASP A 158 19.28 -2.12 -8.46
CA ASP A 158 18.67 -1.13 -9.35
C ASP A 158 17.24 -0.68 -8.92
N PRO A 159 17.05 -0.13 -7.69
CA PRO A 159 15.72 0.18 -7.18
C PRO A 159 15.03 1.32 -7.94
N LEU A 160 15.77 2.36 -8.35
CA LEU A 160 15.22 3.52 -9.05
C LEU A 160 14.80 3.19 -10.48
N ASP A 161 15.58 2.38 -11.19
CA ASP A 161 15.24 1.94 -12.55
C ASP A 161 14.03 1.02 -12.51
N THR A 162 13.90 0.16 -11.49
CA THR A 162 12.69 -0.65 -11.28
C THR A 162 11.45 0.23 -11.09
N LEU A 163 11.54 1.34 -10.34
CA LEU A 163 10.42 2.28 -10.18
C LEU A 163 10.09 3.02 -11.48
N ARG A 164 11.11 3.46 -12.24
CA ARG A 164 10.91 4.10 -13.54
C ARG A 164 10.22 3.19 -14.53
N ASP A 165 10.73 1.97 -14.70
CA ASP A 165 10.15 0.98 -15.60
C ASP A 165 8.70 0.68 -15.23
N ALA A 166 8.38 0.66 -13.93
CA ALA A 166 7.02 0.47 -13.45
C ALA A 166 6.11 1.67 -13.76
N LEU A 167 6.58 2.90 -13.54
CA LEU A 167 5.87 4.12 -13.93
C LEU A 167 5.62 4.14 -15.45
N GLU A 168 6.63 3.84 -16.26
CA GLU A 168 6.52 3.79 -17.72
C GLU A 168 5.55 2.71 -18.20
N THR A 169 5.44 1.60 -17.48
CA THR A 169 4.56 0.49 -17.88
C THR A 169 3.11 0.75 -17.51
N GLU A 170 2.86 1.33 -16.33
CA GLU A 170 1.49 1.58 -15.85
C GLU A 170 0.90 2.87 -16.44
N LEU A 171 1.72 3.84 -16.82
CA LEU A 171 1.26 5.07 -17.46
C LEU A 171 1.08 4.90 -18.96
N ASP A 172 -0.03 5.42 -19.48
CA ASP A 172 -0.22 5.53 -20.91
C ASP A 172 0.84 6.45 -21.54
N ALA A 173 1.31 6.10 -22.74
CA ALA A 173 2.33 6.86 -23.45
C ALA A 173 1.94 8.33 -23.73
N TYR A 174 0.66 8.67 -23.61
CA TYR A 174 0.10 10.02 -23.83
C TYR A 174 -0.26 10.74 -22.53
N GLN A 175 -0.04 10.11 -21.38
CA GLN A 175 -0.32 10.71 -20.08
C GLN A 175 0.92 11.46 -19.59
N ASP A 176 0.83 12.79 -19.61
CA ASP A 176 1.91 13.69 -19.19
C ASP A 176 1.94 13.88 -17.66
N GLN A 177 0.77 13.80 -17.02
CA GLN A 177 0.58 14.00 -15.58
C GLN A 177 0.07 12.71 -14.93
N PRO A 178 0.91 12.00 -14.16
CA PRO A 178 0.48 10.82 -13.43
C PRO A 178 -0.41 11.21 -12.24
N THR A 179 -1.44 10.42 -11.97
CA THR A 179 -2.27 10.60 -10.78
C THR A 179 -1.66 9.86 -9.58
N LEU A 180 -2.19 10.10 -8.37
CA LEU A 180 -1.82 9.28 -7.21
C LEU A 180 -2.21 7.82 -7.40
N TYR A 181 -3.32 7.57 -8.10
CA TYR A 181 -3.74 6.22 -8.48
C TYR A 181 -2.74 5.54 -9.42
N ASP A 182 -2.27 6.23 -10.46
CA ASP A 182 -1.28 5.67 -11.39
C ASP A 182 0.07 5.43 -10.69
N THR A 183 0.45 6.36 -9.80
CA THR A 183 1.67 6.28 -9.00
C THR A 183 1.60 5.09 -8.03
N TYR A 184 0.44 4.84 -7.43
CA TYR A 184 0.17 3.65 -6.62
C TYR A 184 0.29 2.37 -7.46
N ASN A 185 -0.30 2.34 -8.65
CA ASN A 185 -0.21 1.19 -9.54
C ASN A 185 1.24 0.89 -9.95
N ALA A 186 2.03 1.92 -10.25
CA ALA A 186 3.45 1.77 -10.52
C ALA A 186 4.21 1.19 -9.32
N ALA A 187 3.97 1.70 -8.11
CA ALA A 187 4.59 1.19 -6.89
C ALA A 187 4.25 -0.30 -6.66
N THR A 188 2.97 -0.65 -6.73
CA THR A 188 2.51 -2.03 -6.52
C THR A 188 3.06 -2.97 -7.59
N ARG A 189 3.16 -2.53 -8.85
CA ARG A 189 3.82 -3.28 -9.92
C ARG A 189 5.28 -3.55 -9.59
N ALA A 190 6.05 -2.52 -9.26
CA ALA A 190 7.47 -2.64 -8.91
C ALA A 190 7.67 -3.66 -7.78
N LEU A 191 6.86 -3.56 -6.72
CA LEU A 191 6.94 -4.45 -5.55
C LEU A 191 6.50 -5.89 -5.84
N THR A 192 5.62 -6.11 -6.81
CA THR A 192 5.10 -7.45 -7.13
C THR A 192 5.91 -8.18 -8.19
N HIS A 193 6.56 -7.43 -9.09
CA HIS A 193 7.32 -7.98 -10.22
C HIS A 193 8.83 -7.94 -10.00
N ALA A 194 9.32 -7.30 -8.93
CA ALA A 194 10.73 -7.36 -8.57
C ALA A 194 11.17 -8.81 -8.30
N ASP A 195 12.20 -9.24 -9.02
CA ASP A 195 12.79 -10.55 -8.85
C ASP A 195 13.46 -10.69 -7.47
N GLY A 196 13.25 -11.83 -6.82
CA GLY A 196 13.95 -12.17 -5.57
C GLY A 196 13.46 -11.45 -4.32
N MET A 197 12.37 -10.67 -4.39
CA MET A 197 11.79 -10.00 -3.24
C MET A 197 11.19 -11.01 -2.24
N ASP A 198 11.53 -10.87 -0.96
CA ASP A 198 10.90 -11.67 0.09
C ASP A 198 9.48 -11.16 0.42
N ALA A 199 8.65 -12.06 0.94
CA ALA A 199 7.25 -11.76 1.21
C ALA A 199 7.02 -10.67 2.27
N ASP A 200 7.94 -10.52 3.23
CA ASP A 200 7.81 -9.52 4.31
C ASP A 200 8.11 -8.12 3.77
N ASN A 201 9.16 -7.96 2.95
CA ASN A 201 9.48 -6.68 2.30
C ASN A 201 8.42 -6.27 1.29
N ARG A 202 7.92 -7.20 0.48
CA ARG A 202 6.80 -6.93 -0.43
C ARG A 202 5.58 -6.41 0.32
N THR A 203 5.22 -7.08 1.40
CA THR A 203 4.09 -6.69 2.25
C THR A 203 4.23 -5.25 2.76
N ARG A 204 5.38 -4.91 3.33
CA ARG A 204 5.63 -3.55 3.88
C ARG A 204 5.69 -2.48 2.80
N GLY A 205 6.28 -2.78 1.65
CA GLY A 205 6.29 -1.87 0.52
C GLY A 205 4.87 -1.57 0.04
N LEU A 206 4.00 -2.57 -0.01
CA LEU A 206 2.61 -2.40 -0.43
C LEU A 206 1.80 -1.57 0.58
N GLU A 207 2.00 -1.80 1.88
CA GLU A 207 1.46 -0.93 2.95
C GLU A 207 1.94 0.51 2.84
N GLN A 208 3.17 0.72 2.38
CA GLN A 208 3.72 2.05 2.18
C GLN A 208 3.14 2.70 0.92
N ALA A 209 2.95 1.95 -0.17
CA ALA A 209 2.33 2.41 -1.40
C ALA A 209 0.87 2.81 -1.18
N ALA A 210 0.13 2.07 -0.36
CA ALA A 210 -1.25 2.38 0.06
C ALA A 210 -1.41 3.82 0.58
N ARG A 211 -0.33 4.45 1.07
CA ARG A 211 -0.37 5.85 1.53
C ARG A 211 -0.71 6.88 0.45
N LEU A 212 -0.64 6.48 -0.82
CA LEU A 212 -1.09 7.30 -1.96
C LEU A 212 -2.61 7.30 -2.11
N LEU A 213 -3.31 6.31 -1.54
CA LEU A 213 -4.76 6.18 -1.54
C LEU A 213 -5.36 6.48 -0.15
N ASP A 214 -4.57 6.31 0.92
CA ASP A 214 -4.96 6.59 2.30
C ASP A 214 -3.85 7.28 3.10
N ARG A 215 -4.10 8.50 3.55
CA ARG A 215 -3.28 9.10 4.60
C ARG A 215 -4.17 9.58 5.73
N GLU A 216 -4.22 8.75 6.78
CA GLU A 216 -4.96 9.04 8.02
C GLU A 216 -6.50 9.09 7.82
N GLY A 217 -7.02 8.37 6.83
CA GLY A 217 -8.45 8.23 6.54
C GLY A 217 -8.93 9.06 5.34
N ASP A 218 -8.05 9.84 4.70
CA ASP A 218 -8.36 10.67 3.55
C ASP A 218 -7.34 10.46 2.41
N VAL A 219 -7.74 10.70 1.16
CA VAL A 219 -6.80 10.73 0.03
C VAL A 219 -5.86 11.93 0.21
N PRO A 220 -4.53 11.75 0.14
CA PRO A 220 -3.60 12.85 0.31
C PRO A 220 -3.66 13.84 -0.87
N ASP A 221 -3.31 15.09 -0.61
CA ASP A 221 -3.18 16.11 -1.65
C ASP A 221 -1.91 15.89 -2.49
N ALA A 222 -2.06 15.72 -3.80
CA ALA A 222 -0.94 15.44 -4.68
C ALA A 222 0.06 16.61 -4.76
N THR A 223 -0.42 17.84 -4.72
CA THR A 223 0.45 19.03 -4.79
C THR A 223 1.34 19.10 -3.56
N GLU A 224 0.79 18.87 -2.36
CA GLU A 224 1.56 18.84 -1.12
C GLU A 224 2.56 17.69 -1.08
N LEU A 225 2.15 16.49 -1.55
CA LEU A 225 3.05 15.35 -1.63
C LEU A 225 4.22 15.59 -2.58
N GLY A 226 3.94 16.07 -3.79
CA GLY A 226 4.92 16.41 -4.81
C GLY A 226 5.90 17.47 -4.32
N ARG A 227 5.37 18.59 -3.80
CA ARG A 227 6.17 19.68 -3.23
C ARG A 227 7.10 19.20 -2.14
N ARG A 228 6.59 18.40 -1.19
CA ARG A 228 7.40 17.84 -0.10
C ARG A 228 8.51 16.92 -0.61
N ALA A 229 8.22 16.08 -1.60
CA ALA A 229 9.22 15.17 -2.16
C ALA A 229 10.33 15.95 -2.89
N VAL A 230 9.97 16.99 -3.64
CA VAL A 230 10.92 17.92 -4.29
C VAL A 230 11.76 18.66 -3.26
N GLU A 231 11.13 19.27 -2.24
CA GLU A 231 11.82 19.97 -1.15
C GLU A 231 12.82 19.05 -0.44
N HIS A 232 12.40 17.83 -0.10
CA HIS A 232 13.26 16.85 0.56
C HIS A 232 14.47 16.48 -0.32
N ARG A 233 14.27 16.30 -1.63
CA ARG A 233 15.38 15.98 -2.55
C ARG A 233 16.35 17.16 -2.69
N VAL A 234 15.85 18.39 -2.77
CA VAL A 234 16.68 19.61 -2.81
C VAL A 234 17.50 19.77 -1.52
N ASP A 235 16.91 19.45 -0.37
CA ASP A 235 17.61 19.45 0.91
C ASP A 235 18.77 18.44 0.93
N GLN A 236 18.61 17.28 0.28
CA GLN A 236 19.70 16.30 0.15
C GLN A 236 20.88 16.85 -0.65
N TYR A 237 20.63 17.53 -1.79
CA TYR A 237 21.68 18.22 -2.56
C TYR A 237 22.37 19.33 -1.76
N THR A 238 21.62 20.01 -0.88
CA THR A 238 22.18 21.06 -0.02
C THR A 238 23.03 20.46 1.11
N ALA A 239 22.64 19.29 1.62
CA ALA A 239 23.33 18.60 2.70
C ALA A 239 24.59 17.86 2.22
N ASP A 240 24.57 17.32 1.01
CA ASP A 240 25.66 16.55 0.41
C ASP A 240 25.92 16.98 -1.03
N ALA A 241 27.06 17.65 -1.24
CA ALA A 241 27.46 18.16 -2.55
C ALA A 241 27.98 17.06 -3.51
N GLU A 242 28.20 15.83 -3.01
CA GLU A 242 28.63 14.68 -3.81
C GLU A 242 27.50 13.66 -4.01
N ILE A 243 26.24 14.05 -3.77
CA ILE A 243 25.10 13.15 -3.95
C ILE A 243 24.95 12.77 -5.42
N ASP A 244 24.77 11.46 -5.65
CA ASP A 244 24.50 10.96 -7.00
C ASP A 244 23.07 11.35 -7.42
N PRO A 245 22.90 11.87 -8.65
CA PRO A 245 21.58 12.12 -9.18
C PRO A 245 20.86 10.79 -9.42
N TYR A 246 19.56 10.77 -9.17
CA TYR A 246 18.68 9.68 -9.51
C TYR A 246 18.63 9.49 -11.03
N TRP A 247 18.60 10.56 -11.83
CA TRP A 247 18.65 10.53 -13.29
C TRP A 247 19.49 11.66 -13.89
N ASP A 248 19.87 11.49 -15.15
CA ASP A 248 20.54 12.54 -15.93
C ASP A 248 19.65 13.79 -16.04
N GLY A 249 20.16 14.94 -15.57
CA GLY A 249 19.43 16.21 -15.61
C GLY A 249 18.47 16.46 -14.43
N GLU A 250 18.59 15.67 -13.35
CA GLU A 250 17.76 15.82 -12.15
C GLU A 250 17.76 17.26 -11.60
N GLU A 251 18.93 17.92 -11.45
CA GLU A 251 19.00 19.27 -10.89
C GLU A 251 18.19 20.31 -11.68
N GLU A 252 18.20 20.23 -13.01
CA GLU A 252 17.40 21.12 -13.88
C GLU A 252 15.90 20.82 -13.75
N THR A 253 15.57 19.53 -13.57
CA THR A 253 14.20 19.05 -13.35
C THR A 253 13.67 19.56 -12.01
N LEU A 254 14.46 19.46 -10.94
CA LEU A 254 14.11 19.97 -9.61
C LEU A 254 13.84 21.47 -9.63
N GLN A 255 14.64 22.27 -10.35
CA GLN A 255 14.37 23.69 -10.51
C GLN A 255 13.01 23.95 -11.16
N THR A 256 12.69 23.20 -12.21
CA THR A 256 11.40 23.30 -12.90
C THR A 256 10.24 22.92 -11.98
N LEU A 257 10.39 21.87 -11.18
CA LEU A 257 9.38 21.43 -10.22
C LEU A 257 9.18 22.43 -9.07
N ILE A 258 10.26 23.03 -8.55
CA ILE A 258 10.16 24.10 -7.54
C ILE A 258 9.38 25.29 -8.08
N GLU A 259 9.65 25.70 -9.32
CA GLU A 259 8.91 26.78 -9.98
C GLU A 259 7.42 26.43 -10.14
N ALA A 260 7.12 25.20 -10.57
CA ALA A 260 5.74 24.71 -10.71
C ALA A 260 4.95 24.78 -9.39
N HIS A 261 5.59 24.46 -8.25
CA HIS A 261 4.97 24.58 -6.92
C HIS A 261 4.95 26.00 -6.36
N GLY A 262 5.88 26.86 -6.79
CA GLY A 262 5.98 28.25 -6.36
C GLY A 262 4.95 29.19 -7.00
N ASP A 263 4.52 28.89 -8.23
CA ASP A 263 3.54 29.69 -8.98
C ASP A 263 2.06 29.35 -8.66
N GLY A 264 1.80 28.39 -7.77
CA GLY A 264 0.46 27.93 -7.37
C GLY A 264 -0.14 28.57 -6.11
N GLY A 265 0.51 29.57 -5.50
CA GLY A 265 0.11 30.22 -4.23
C GLY A 265 -0.72 31.50 -4.34
#